data_AF-A0A529W3R9-F1
#
_entry.id   AF-A0A529W3R9-F1
#
_cell.length_a   1.000
_cell.length_b   1.000
_cell.length_c   1.000
_cell.angle_alpha   90.00
_cell.angle_beta   90.00
_cell.angle_gamma   90.00
#
_symmetry.space_group_name_H-M   'P 1'
#
loop_
_entity.id
_entity.type
_entity.pdbx_description
1 polymer ?
#
loop_
_entity_poly.entity_id
_entity_poly.type
_entity_poly.pdbx_seq_one_letter_code
_entity_poly.pdbx_strand_id
1 'polypeptide(L)'
;GASASLTVDETNLAVNDTQAFASAFTSSYGADGAGTITYALGFTAGATGLVDTATNQAVVLSLEAGQVVGRAGVGGPIVFTVSTDASGNVTLDQQRAVVHPTSNPNEPVSLSADNLVTLTATITDKDGDSSSATLNIGQNLTFLDDGPSISAP
;
A
#
# COMPACT_ATOMS: atom_id res chain seq x y z
N GLY A 1 17.69 5.18 3.47
CA GLY A 1 16.90 6.06 4.33
C GLY A 1 15.68 5.29 4.79
N ALA A 2 15.14 5.58 5.97
CA ALA A 2 13.92 4.95 6.43
C ALA A 2 12.81 5.17 5.38
N SER A 3 12.25 4.10 4.84
CA SER A 3 11.10 4.17 3.93
C SER A 3 9.90 4.72 4.70
N ALA A 4 9.08 5.54 4.03
CA ALA A 4 7.84 6.03 4.62
C ALA A 4 6.90 4.87 4.99
N SER A 5 6.07 5.04 6.01
CA SER A 5 5.07 4.06 6.44
C SER A 5 3.68 4.67 6.37
N LEU A 6 2.72 3.88 5.88
CA LEU A 6 1.31 4.22 5.77
C LEU A 6 0.54 3.53 6.89
N THR A 7 -0.27 4.26 7.64
CA THR A 7 -1.05 3.75 8.77
C THR A 7 -2.52 4.19 8.68
N VAL A 8 -3.41 3.22 8.61
CA VAL A 8 -4.87 3.41 8.65
C VAL A 8 -5.43 2.74 9.92
N ASP A 9 -6.58 3.20 10.36
CA ASP A 9 -7.14 2.87 11.67
C ASP A 9 -8.62 2.51 11.55
N GLU A 10 -9.00 1.34 12.06
CA GLU A 10 -10.36 0.81 11.95
C GLU A 10 -11.40 1.63 12.72
N THR A 11 -10.96 2.54 13.61
CA THR A 11 -11.83 3.54 14.27
C THR A 11 -12.52 4.42 13.23
N ASN A 12 -11.86 4.69 12.12
CA ASN A 12 -12.41 5.51 11.04
C ASN A 12 -11.89 5.10 9.66
N LEU A 13 -12.63 4.19 9.03
CA LEU A 13 -12.41 3.72 7.65
C LEU A 13 -12.59 4.80 6.55
N ALA A 14 -12.95 6.03 6.91
CA ALA A 14 -12.99 7.15 5.95
C ALA A 14 -11.68 7.95 5.93
N VAL A 15 -10.71 7.62 6.79
CA VAL A 15 -9.42 8.31 6.86
C VAL A 15 -8.37 7.47 6.14
N ASN A 16 -7.78 8.10 5.11
CA ASN A 16 -6.70 7.53 4.34
C ASN A 16 -5.37 8.11 4.83
N ASP A 17 -4.30 7.36 4.66
CA ASP A 17 -2.94 7.87 4.88
C ASP A 17 -2.23 8.05 3.54
N THR A 18 -1.42 9.09 3.40
CA THR A 18 -0.69 9.40 2.17
C THR A 18 0.71 9.86 2.48
N GLN A 19 1.70 9.21 1.87
CA GLN A 19 3.10 9.47 2.15
C GLN A 19 3.93 9.54 0.87
N ALA A 20 5.00 10.34 0.90
CA ALA A 20 5.89 10.54 -0.23
C ALA A 20 6.97 9.45 -0.33
N PHE A 21 6.74 8.45 -1.19
CA PHE A 21 7.72 7.39 -1.46
C PHE A 21 8.73 7.76 -2.55
N ALA A 22 8.47 8.81 -3.33
CA ALA A 22 9.40 9.32 -4.34
C ALA A 22 10.80 9.61 -3.78
N SER A 23 10.89 10.05 -2.52
CA SER A 23 12.17 10.35 -1.84
C SER A 23 13.06 9.13 -1.63
N ALA A 24 12.53 7.91 -1.74
CA ALA A 24 13.29 6.67 -1.67
C ALA A 24 14.06 6.35 -2.96
N PHE A 25 13.78 7.06 -4.06
CA PHE A 25 14.45 6.88 -5.34
C PHE A 25 15.47 7.98 -5.58
N THR A 26 16.66 7.59 -6.05
CA THR A 26 17.67 8.54 -6.56
C THR A 26 17.60 8.54 -8.08
N SER A 27 17.22 9.67 -8.67
CA SER A 27 17.04 9.84 -10.12
C SER A 27 18.15 10.70 -10.74
N SER A 28 18.65 10.29 -11.92
CA SER A 28 19.58 11.07 -12.74
C SER A 28 19.31 10.82 -14.23
N TYR A 29 19.13 11.89 -15.00
CA TYR A 29 18.80 11.84 -16.43
C TYR A 29 20.02 11.69 -17.36
N GLY A 30 21.20 11.44 -16.81
CA GLY A 30 22.40 11.30 -17.64
C GLY A 30 22.81 12.58 -18.38
N ALA A 31 23.57 12.42 -19.46
CA ALA A 31 24.15 13.52 -20.23
C ALA A 31 23.12 14.25 -21.11
N ASP A 32 22.03 13.58 -21.46
CA ASP A 32 21.06 14.01 -22.47
C ASP A 32 20.02 14.99 -21.93
N GLY A 33 20.08 15.25 -20.61
CA GLY A 33 19.28 16.25 -19.92
C GLY A 33 17.90 15.72 -19.49
N ALA A 34 17.17 16.55 -18.75
CA ALA A 34 15.96 16.12 -18.07
C ALA A 34 14.87 15.61 -19.04
N GLY A 35 14.32 14.43 -18.72
CA GLY A 35 13.11 13.86 -19.31
C GLY A 35 11.99 13.75 -18.26
N THR A 36 11.44 12.56 -18.06
CA THR A 36 10.32 12.32 -17.12
C THR A 36 10.60 11.19 -16.13
N ILE A 37 9.92 11.22 -14.99
CA ILE A 37 9.85 10.11 -14.04
C ILE A 37 8.38 9.71 -13.89
N THR A 38 8.11 8.41 -13.92
CA THR A 38 6.77 7.84 -13.72
C THR A 38 6.81 6.81 -12.59
N TYR A 39 5.67 6.65 -11.91
CA TYR A 39 5.50 5.72 -10.81
C TYR A 39 4.36 4.76 -11.11
N ALA A 40 4.58 3.47 -10.84
CA ALA A 40 3.57 2.44 -11.02
C ALA A 40 3.56 1.49 -9.82
N LEU A 41 2.38 1.16 -9.34
CA LEU A 41 2.21 0.12 -8.33
C LEU A 41 2.18 -1.26 -8.99
N GLY A 42 2.69 -2.24 -8.27
CA GLY A 42 2.65 -3.65 -8.63
C GLY A 42 2.37 -4.50 -7.39
N PHE A 43 2.05 -5.77 -7.64
CA PHE A 43 1.90 -6.75 -6.57
C PHE A 43 2.54 -8.08 -6.97
N THR A 44 2.97 -8.84 -5.97
CA THR A 44 3.38 -10.24 -6.15
C THR A 44 2.27 -11.14 -5.62
N ALA A 45 1.87 -12.13 -6.41
CA ALA A 45 0.89 -13.11 -5.96
C ALA A 45 1.43 -13.90 -4.76
N GLY A 46 0.65 -13.96 -3.69
CA GLY A 46 1.05 -14.61 -2.45
C GLY A 46 -0.01 -14.44 -1.37
N ALA A 47 0.16 -15.16 -0.26
CA ALA A 47 -0.71 -15.00 0.89
C ALA A 47 -0.41 -13.66 1.57
N THR A 48 -1.41 -12.78 1.67
CA THR A 48 -1.27 -11.49 2.33
C THR A 48 -1.08 -11.61 3.84
N GLY A 49 -1.53 -12.72 4.44
CA GLY A 49 -1.60 -12.86 5.89
C GLY A 49 -2.78 -12.12 6.53
N LEU A 50 -3.52 -11.32 5.76
CA LEU A 50 -4.70 -10.61 6.23
C LEU A 50 -5.96 -11.44 5.96
N VAL A 51 -6.94 -11.31 6.85
CA VAL A 51 -8.26 -11.92 6.75
C VAL A 51 -9.30 -10.82 6.99
N ASP A 52 -10.32 -10.73 6.14
CA ASP A 52 -11.43 -9.78 6.33
C ASP A 52 -12.30 -10.21 7.52
N THR A 53 -12.50 -9.31 8.48
CA THR A 53 -13.21 -9.62 9.73
C THR A 53 -14.66 -10.02 9.50
N ALA A 54 -15.34 -9.40 8.53
CA ALA A 54 -16.77 -9.61 8.32
C ALA A 54 -17.12 -10.86 7.50
N THR A 55 -16.26 -11.29 6.57
CA THR A 55 -16.49 -12.50 5.75
C THR A 55 -15.63 -13.69 6.18
N ASN A 56 -14.62 -13.46 7.01
CA ASN A 56 -13.61 -14.46 7.40
C ASN A 56 -12.87 -15.07 6.20
N GLN A 57 -12.75 -14.31 5.10
CA GLN A 57 -12.02 -14.72 3.90
C GLN A 57 -10.62 -14.08 3.88
N ALA A 58 -9.65 -14.83 3.39
CA ALA A 58 -8.30 -14.31 3.18
C ALA A 58 -8.31 -13.16 2.16
N VAL A 59 -7.52 -12.11 2.43
CA VAL A 59 -7.38 -10.98 1.52
C VAL A 59 -6.46 -11.38 0.36
N VAL A 60 -6.93 -11.18 -0.87
CA VAL A 60 -6.17 -11.44 -2.11
C VAL A 60 -5.88 -10.13 -2.83
N LEU A 61 -4.66 -9.99 -3.35
CA LEU A 61 -4.24 -8.81 -4.10
C LEU A 61 -4.57 -8.95 -5.58
N SER A 62 -4.90 -7.82 -6.20
CA SER A 62 -5.06 -7.68 -7.64
C SER A 62 -4.65 -6.27 -8.07
N LEU A 63 -4.39 -6.08 -9.36
CA LEU A 63 -4.13 -4.76 -9.93
C LEU A 63 -5.36 -4.32 -10.73
N GLU A 64 -6.00 -3.24 -10.30
CA GLU A 64 -7.22 -2.71 -10.91
C GLU A 64 -7.00 -1.23 -11.25
N ALA A 65 -7.04 -0.90 -12.54
CA ALA A 65 -6.84 0.48 -13.03
C ALA A 65 -5.57 1.18 -12.48
N GLY A 66 -4.47 0.43 -12.31
CA GLY A 66 -3.19 0.96 -11.82
C GLY A 66 -3.06 1.05 -10.29
N GLN A 67 -4.09 0.62 -9.55
CA GLN A 67 -4.09 0.54 -8.09
C GLN A 67 -3.96 -0.92 -7.65
N VAL A 68 -3.29 -1.16 -6.52
CA VAL A 68 -3.29 -2.49 -5.90
C VAL A 68 -4.49 -2.58 -4.97
N VAL A 69 -5.38 -3.53 -5.24
CA VAL A 69 -6.63 -3.72 -4.49
C VAL A 69 -6.56 -5.05 -3.74
N GLY A 70 -6.76 -4.99 -2.43
CA GLY A 70 -6.96 -6.15 -1.57
C GLY A 70 -8.44 -6.48 -1.44
N ARG A 71 -8.87 -7.67 -1.83
CA ARG A 71 -10.28 -8.13 -1.74
C ARG A 71 -10.43 -9.32 -0.81
N ALA A 72 -11.56 -9.41 -0.12
CA ALA A 72 -11.90 -10.58 0.69
C ALA A 72 -12.26 -11.76 -0.23
N GLY A 73 -11.28 -12.63 -0.51
CA GLY A 73 -11.39 -13.65 -1.55
C GLY A 73 -11.42 -13.09 -2.98
N VAL A 74 -11.27 -13.98 -3.97
CA VAL A 74 -11.23 -13.61 -5.39
C VAL A 74 -12.59 -13.06 -5.82
N GLY A 75 -12.61 -11.80 -6.28
CA GLY A 75 -13.83 -11.12 -6.72
C GLY A 75 -14.76 -10.68 -5.59
N GLY A 76 -14.34 -10.81 -4.33
CA GLY A 76 -15.11 -10.35 -3.18
C GLY A 76 -15.03 -8.84 -2.95
N PRO A 77 -15.60 -8.34 -1.82
CA PRO A 77 -15.58 -6.92 -1.49
C PRO A 77 -14.15 -6.41 -1.28
N ILE A 78 -13.93 -5.12 -1.56
CA ILE A 78 -12.64 -4.45 -1.35
C ILE A 78 -12.43 -4.26 0.15
N VAL A 79 -11.27 -4.67 0.63
CA VAL A 79 -10.79 -4.49 2.01
C VAL A 79 -9.91 -3.25 2.10
N PHE A 80 -9.00 -3.09 1.15
CA PHE A 80 -8.17 -1.88 1.05
C PHE A 80 -7.74 -1.63 -0.39
N THR A 81 -7.36 -0.38 -0.67
CA THR A 81 -6.76 0.05 -1.93
C THR A 81 -5.45 0.78 -1.64
N VAL A 82 -4.43 0.49 -2.46
CA VAL A 82 -3.18 1.24 -2.52
C VAL A 82 -3.12 1.93 -3.87
N SER A 83 -2.96 3.25 -3.86
CA SER A 83 -2.88 4.07 -5.06
C SER A 83 -1.63 4.94 -5.04
N THR A 84 -1.19 5.40 -6.21
CA THR A 84 -0.07 6.33 -6.32
C THR A 84 -0.39 7.46 -7.29
N ASP A 85 0.08 8.66 -7.00
CA ASP A 85 -0.03 9.80 -7.89
C ASP A 85 1.21 9.97 -8.79
N ALA A 86 1.16 10.95 -9.70
CA ALA A 86 2.26 11.23 -10.62
C ALA A 86 3.54 11.75 -9.91
N SER A 87 3.43 12.17 -8.65
CA SER A 87 4.56 12.65 -7.83
C SER A 87 5.17 11.52 -6.98
N GLY A 88 4.68 10.29 -7.09
CA GLY A 88 5.14 9.16 -6.29
C GLY A 88 4.72 9.23 -4.83
N ASN A 89 3.64 9.96 -4.53
CA ASN A 89 2.94 9.80 -3.26
C ASN A 89 2.11 8.52 -3.34
N VAL A 90 2.10 7.74 -2.27
CA VAL A 90 1.31 6.52 -2.16
C VAL A 90 0.25 6.75 -1.09
N THR A 91 -0.98 6.36 -1.39
CA THR A 91 -2.13 6.44 -0.49
C THR A 91 -2.60 5.04 -0.12
N LEU A 92 -2.83 4.81 1.17
CA LEU A 92 -3.51 3.63 1.70
C LEU A 92 -4.93 4.02 2.14
N ASP A 93 -5.91 3.31 1.59
CA ASP A 93 -7.34 3.47 1.85
C ASP A 93 -7.89 2.12 2.36
N GLN A 94 -8.35 2.05 3.61
CA GLN A 94 -8.97 0.85 4.17
C GLN A 94 -10.49 1.01 4.17
N GLN A 95 -11.19 0.05 3.58
CA GLN A 95 -12.65 0.05 3.48
C GLN A 95 -13.32 -0.97 4.39
N ARG A 96 -12.56 -1.96 4.88
CA ARG A 96 -13.06 -3.01 5.77
C ARG A 96 -12.00 -3.42 6.79
N ALA A 97 -12.47 -3.76 7.98
CA ALA A 97 -11.65 -4.26 9.07
C ALA A 97 -11.00 -5.61 8.74
N VAL A 98 -9.79 -5.82 9.24
CA VAL A 98 -9.04 -7.07 9.15
C VAL A 98 -8.91 -7.73 10.52
N VAL A 99 -8.69 -9.04 10.54
CA VAL A 99 -8.54 -9.78 11.80
C VAL A 99 -7.17 -9.50 12.41
N HIS A 100 -7.19 -9.10 13.69
CA HIS A 100 -5.98 -8.85 14.47
C HIS A 100 -5.58 -10.05 15.34
N PRO A 101 -4.27 -10.25 15.62
CA PRO A 101 -3.77 -11.44 16.34
C PRO A 101 -4.26 -11.59 17.79
N THR A 102 -4.53 -10.48 18.47
CA THR A 102 -4.89 -10.44 19.89
C THR A 102 -6.11 -9.54 20.14
N SER A 103 -6.50 -9.39 21.41
CA SER A 103 -7.57 -8.46 21.82
C SER A 103 -7.06 -7.05 22.16
N ASN A 104 -5.81 -6.71 21.80
CA ASN A 104 -5.31 -5.36 22.02
C ASN A 104 -6.05 -4.40 21.08
N PRO A 105 -6.80 -3.42 21.63
CA PRO A 105 -7.74 -2.61 20.85
C PRO A 105 -7.10 -1.63 19.86
N ASN A 106 -5.78 -1.66 19.69
CA ASN A 106 -5.02 -0.82 18.76
C ASN A 106 -3.78 -1.59 18.28
N GLU A 107 -3.96 -2.87 17.96
CA GLU A 107 -2.89 -3.74 17.49
C GLU A 107 -2.56 -3.44 16.01
N PRO A 108 -1.27 -3.26 15.66
CA PRO A 108 -0.87 -3.12 14.27
C PRO A 108 -0.74 -4.49 13.58
N VAL A 109 -1.25 -4.57 12.36
CA VAL A 109 -0.98 -5.68 11.43
C VAL A 109 -0.56 -5.15 10.06
N SER A 110 0.26 -5.91 9.35
CA SER A 110 0.78 -5.60 8.01
C SER A 110 0.71 -6.82 7.09
N LEU A 111 1.00 -6.64 5.80
CA LEU A 111 1.10 -7.77 4.87
C LEU A 111 2.27 -8.69 5.24
N SER A 112 2.09 -10.00 5.09
CA SER A 112 3.03 -11.04 5.53
C SER A 112 4.45 -10.92 4.94
N ALA A 113 4.61 -10.23 3.81
CA ALA A 113 5.89 -10.01 3.16
C ALA A 113 5.94 -8.65 2.44
N ASP A 114 7.12 -8.05 2.44
CA ASP A 114 7.32 -6.69 1.94
C ASP A 114 7.17 -6.57 0.42
N ASN A 115 7.53 -7.60 -0.33
CA ASN A 115 7.45 -7.62 -1.79
C ASN A 115 6.04 -7.92 -2.34
N LEU A 116 5.03 -8.04 -1.47
CA LEU A 116 3.65 -8.26 -1.90
C LEU A 116 3.05 -7.04 -2.58
N VAL A 117 3.48 -5.84 -2.19
CA VAL A 117 3.15 -4.58 -2.86
C VAL A 117 4.44 -3.87 -3.19
N THR A 118 4.57 -3.37 -4.41
CA THR A 118 5.76 -2.70 -4.89
C THR A 118 5.43 -1.37 -5.54
N LEU A 119 6.34 -0.41 -5.44
CA LEU A 119 6.34 0.83 -6.19
C LEU A 119 7.55 0.84 -7.12
N THR A 120 7.32 0.94 -8.43
CA THR A 120 8.38 1.03 -9.42
C THR A 120 8.45 2.45 -9.96
N ALA A 121 9.61 3.08 -9.84
CA ALA A 121 9.92 4.34 -10.50
C ALA A 121 10.65 4.06 -11.82
N THR A 122 10.19 4.66 -12.90
CA THR A 122 10.84 4.60 -14.23
C THR A 122 11.24 6.01 -14.64
N ILE A 123 12.53 6.21 -14.89
CA ILE A 123 13.07 7.45 -15.45
C ILE A 123 13.30 7.26 -16.94
N THR A 124 12.95 8.27 -17.72
CA THR A 124 13.23 8.36 -19.16
C THR A 124 13.89 9.70 -19.44
N ASP A 125 14.98 9.74 -20.19
CA ASP A 125 15.65 10.98 -20.58
C ASP A 125 15.07 11.59 -21.87
N LYS A 126 15.81 12.50 -22.51
CA LYS A 126 15.32 13.35 -23.59
C LYS A 126 15.19 12.61 -24.93
N ASP A 127 16.08 11.68 -25.23
CA ASP A 127 16.07 10.93 -26.49
C ASP A 127 15.42 9.55 -26.37
N GLY A 128 15.09 9.13 -25.15
CA GLY A 128 14.15 8.06 -24.86
C GLY A 128 14.75 6.88 -24.11
N ASP A 129 16.02 6.97 -23.69
CA ASP A 129 16.63 5.94 -22.86
C ASP A 129 15.95 5.91 -21.48
N SER A 130 15.71 4.69 -20.98
CA SER A 130 14.92 4.47 -19.77
C SER A 130 15.60 3.53 -18.78
N SER A 131 15.41 3.79 -17.49
CA SER A 131 15.87 2.97 -16.38
C SER A 131 14.81 2.89 -15.28
N SER A 132 14.77 1.80 -14.52
CA SER A 132 13.77 1.60 -13.49
C SER A 132 14.36 1.06 -12.19
N ALA A 133 13.76 1.45 -11.07
CA ALA A 133 14.03 0.89 -9.75
C ALA A 133 12.73 0.52 -9.05
N THR A 134 12.73 -0.56 -8.28
CA THR A 134 11.56 -1.05 -7.56
C THR A 134 11.81 -1.01 -6.06
N LEU A 135 10.85 -0.47 -5.33
CA LEU A 135 10.78 -0.48 -3.88
C LEU A 135 9.66 -1.43 -3.44
N ASN A 136 9.97 -2.32 -2.51
CA ASN A 136 8.97 -3.15 -1.82
C ASN A 136 8.38 -2.32 -0.67
N ILE A 137 7.05 -2.32 -0.55
CA ILE A 137 6.31 -1.49 0.42
C ILE A 137 5.22 -2.24 1.16
N GLY A 138 5.10 -3.57 0.98
CA GLY A 138 4.03 -4.36 1.56
C GLY A 138 4.00 -4.33 3.08
N GLN A 139 5.17 -4.29 3.73
CA GLN A 139 5.29 -4.17 5.19
C GLN A 139 5.28 -2.72 5.67
N ASN A 140 5.27 -1.75 4.76
CA ASN A 140 5.05 -0.34 5.08
C ASN A 140 3.57 0.00 5.22
N LEU A 141 2.65 -0.92 4.90
CA LEU A 141 1.20 -0.76 5.07
C LEU A 141 0.78 -1.31 6.43
N THR A 142 0.28 -0.45 7.31
CA THR A 142 -0.14 -0.80 8.68
C THR A 142 -1.62 -0.55 8.84
N PHE A 143 -2.34 -1.54 9.34
CA PHE A 143 -3.74 -1.48 9.71
C PHE A 143 -3.81 -1.59 11.24
N LEU A 144 -4.41 -0.62 11.90
CA LEU A 144 -4.62 -0.61 13.35
C LEU A 144 -6.02 -1.14 13.67
N ASP A 145 -6.10 -2.01 14.68
CA ASP A 145 -7.36 -2.52 15.24
C ASP A 145 -8.19 -1.38 15.84
N ASP A 146 -9.51 -1.56 15.84
CA ASP A 146 -10.42 -0.82 16.72
C ASP A 146 -11.15 -1.81 17.62
N GLY A 147 -10.59 -1.98 18.82
CA GLY A 147 -11.20 -2.83 19.82
C GLY A 147 -12.38 -2.17 20.51
N PRO A 148 -13.28 -2.98 21.12
CA PRO A 148 -14.49 -2.45 21.75
C PRO A 148 -14.16 -1.49 22.91
N SER A 149 -14.84 -0.34 22.95
CA SER A 149 -14.76 0.64 24.04
C SER A 149 -16.13 0.96 24.63
N ILE A 150 -16.18 1.18 25.95
CA ILE A 150 -17.37 1.61 26.69
C ILE A 150 -17.05 2.85 27.53
N SER A 151 -17.89 3.88 27.43
CA SER A 151 -17.78 5.09 28.24
C SER A 151 -19.08 5.35 29.00
N ALA A 152 -18.97 5.69 30.28
CA ALA A 152 -20.07 6.19 31.11
C ALA A 152 -19.88 7.70 31.33
N PRO A 153 -20.98 8.47 31.44
CA PRO A 153 -20.94 9.94 31.55
C PRO A 153 -20.25 10.45 32.82
#